data_AF-A0AAE3LWX8-F1
#
_entry.id   AF-A0AAE3LWX8-F1
#
_cell.length_a   1.000
_cell.length_b   1.000
_cell.length_c   1.000
_cell.angle_alpha   90.00
_cell.angle_beta   90.00
_cell.angle_gamma   90.00
#
_symmetry.space_group_name_H-M   'P 1'
#
loop_
_entity.id
_entity.type
_entity.pdbx_description
1 polymer ?
#
loop_
_entity_poly.entity_id
_entity_poly.type
_entity_poly.pdbx_seq_one_letter_code
_entity_poly.pdbx_strand_id
1 'polypeptide(L)'
;MALLTLAACDQQIGETGLDNSPAPQVRPAFNPTQTAPVQWRPAIRSDESRALSVYFRRLQNDLKTRGLLRTDGGGPDTTFTDTVLARNFVRIALFDEFVMTPTGLRAQPTVSRLRRWEQPVKFTVRYGATVPENQRTEDSQNIRNYVSRLARVAGHPMSMSDTDPNFHVLILNEDDRLGFESDL
;
A
#
# COMPACT_ATOMS: atom_id res chain seq x y z
N MET A 1 -88.29 -15.95 34.95
CA MET A 1 -87.73 -17.29 35.22
C MET A 1 -87.75 -18.09 33.93
N ALA A 2 -86.58 -18.36 33.38
CA ALA A 2 -86.38 -19.37 32.34
C ALA A 2 -84.93 -19.84 32.45
N LEU A 3 -84.76 -21.01 33.08
CA LEU A 3 -83.56 -21.83 33.00
C LEU A 3 -83.55 -22.50 31.62
N LEU A 4 -82.43 -22.42 30.91
CA LEU A 4 -82.12 -23.34 29.82
C LEU A 4 -80.68 -23.85 30.03
N THR A 5 -80.60 -25.11 30.45
CA THR A 5 -79.39 -25.91 30.55
C THR A 5 -79.09 -26.55 29.21
N LEU A 6 -77.85 -26.43 28.74
CA LEU A 6 -77.31 -27.21 27.62
C LEU A 6 -76.26 -28.18 28.18
N ALA A 7 -76.57 -29.46 28.07
CA ALA A 7 -75.60 -30.53 28.12
C ALA A 7 -74.91 -30.63 26.74
N ALA A 8 -73.60 -30.80 26.70
CA ALA A 8 -72.92 -31.38 25.54
C ALA A 8 -71.61 -32.05 25.98
N CYS A 9 -71.34 -33.14 25.28
CA CYS A 9 -70.52 -34.29 25.63
C CYS A 9 -69.03 -34.05 25.83
N ASP A 10 -68.50 -34.85 26.75
CA ASP A 10 -67.11 -35.31 26.83
C ASP A 10 -66.67 -35.96 25.51
N GLN A 11 -65.55 -35.47 24.95
CA GLN A 11 -64.70 -36.21 24.01
C GLN A 11 -63.25 -35.76 24.19
N GLN A 12 -62.50 -36.60 24.88
CA GLN A 12 -61.05 -36.58 25.02
C GLN A 12 -60.35 -36.78 23.67
N ILE A 13 -59.54 -35.80 23.26
CA ILE A 13 -58.52 -35.96 22.20
C ILE A 13 -57.26 -35.23 22.66
N GLY A 14 -56.15 -35.97 22.68
CA GLY A 14 -54.89 -35.57 23.28
C GLY A 14 -54.23 -34.35 22.63
N GLU A 15 -53.62 -33.53 23.49
CA GLU A 15 -52.73 -32.45 23.10
C GLU A 15 -51.39 -33.04 22.62
N THR A 16 -51.28 -33.32 21.33
CA THR A 16 -49.97 -33.32 20.65
C THR A 16 -49.76 -31.93 20.05
N GLY A 17 -49.16 -31.05 20.84
CA GLY A 17 -48.83 -29.67 20.46
C GLY A 17 -47.38 -29.35 20.75
N LEU A 18 -46.52 -29.67 19.78
CA LEU A 18 -45.18 -29.17 19.48
C LEU A 18 -44.38 -28.47 20.60
N ASP A 19 -43.46 -29.27 21.10
CA ASP A 19 -42.33 -28.95 21.94
C ASP A 19 -41.28 -28.06 21.22
N ASN A 20 -40.56 -27.26 22.00
CA ASN A 20 -39.28 -26.58 21.73
C ASN A 20 -39.24 -25.24 20.95
N SER A 21 -39.27 -24.12 21.70
CA SER A 21 -38.53 -22.89 21.34
C SER A 21 -37.31 -22.75 22.25
N PRO A 22 -36.06 -22.77 21.76
CA PRO A 22 -34.89 -22.58 22.61
C PRO A 22 -34.76 -21.12 23.06
N ALA A 23 -34.50 -20.92 24.35
CA ALA A 23 -34.21 -19.62 24.94
C ALA A 23 -32.94 -18.97 24.31
N PRO A 24 -32.86 -17.64 24.25
CA PRO A 24 -31.71 -16.94 23.68
C PRO A 24 -30.41 -17.24 24.45
N GLN A 25 -29.37 -17.65 23.73
CA GLN A 25 -28.07 -17.97 24.31
C GLN A 25 -27.36 -16.70 24.82
N VAL A 26 -26.84 -16.77 26.05
CA VAL A 26 -25.99 -15.73 26.64
C VAL A 26 -24.67 -15.69 25.86
N ARG A 27 -24.31 -14.50 25.35
CA ARG A 27 -23.05 -14.27 24.63
C ARG A 27 -21.85 -14.53 25.56
N PRO A 28 -20.81 -15.29 25.13
CA PRO A 28 -19.63 -15.54 25.95
C PRO A 28 -18.92 -14.24 26.34
N ALA A 29 -18.43 -14.16 27.58
CA ALA A 29 -17.61 -13.05 28.05
C ALA A 29 -16.28 -13.00 27.26
N PHE A 30 -15.93 -11.81 26.77
CA PHE A 30 -14.65 -11.53 26.14
C PHE A 30 -13.57 -11.51 27.23
N ASN A 31 -12.75 -12.57 27.33
CA ASN A 31 -11.47 -12.48 28.00
C ASN A 31 -10.49 -11.79 27.04
N PRO A 32 -9.95 -10.60 27.34
CA PRO A 32 -8.84 -10.06 26.57
C PRO A 32 -7.62 -10.94 26.87
N THR A 33 -7.40 -11.96 26.04
CA THR A 33 -6.13 -12.70 26.05
C THR A 33 -5.03 -11.66 25.82
N GLN A 34 -4.07 -11.62 26.75
CA GLN A 34 -2.82 -10.89 26.59
C GLN A 34 -2.29 -11.13 25.17
N THR A 35 -2.18 -10.06 24.39
CA THR A 35 -1.45 -10.08 23.13
C THR A 35 0.01 -10.37 23.47
N ALA A 36 0.42 -11.62 23.29
CA ALA A 36 1.84 -11.97 23.29
C ALA A 36 2.55 -11.06 22.27
N PRO A 37 3.75 -10.54 22.59
CA PRO A 37 4.48 -9.68 21.67
C PRO A 37 4.68 -10.43 20.34
N VAL A 38 4.27 -9.80 19.23
CA VAL A 38 4.43 -10.34 17.89
C VAL A 38 5.92 -10.53 17.65
N GLN A 39 6.40 -11.78 17.69
CA GLN A 39 7.79 -12.05 17.35
C GLN A 39 7.98 -11.79 15.86
N TRP A 40 8.73 -10.74 15.53
CA TRP A 40 9.21 -10.46 14.18
C TRP A 40 10.14 -11.59 13.72
N ARG A 41 9.56 -12.64 13.13
CA ARG A 41 10.32 -13.51 12.26
C ARG A 41 10.56 -12.74 10.97
N PRO A 42 11.81 -12.62 10.47
CA PRO A 42 12.02 -12.10 9.13
C PRO A 42 11.15 -12.92 8.19
N ALA A 43 10.17 -12.29 7.56
CA ALA A 43 9.32 -12.97 6.61
C ALA A 43 10.26 -13.49 5.51
N ILE A 44 10.25 -14.81 5.30
CA ILE A 44 11.11 -15.42 4.29
C ILE A 44 10.59 -14.95 2.93
N ARG A 45 11.43 -14.25 2.16
CA ARG A 45 11.09 -13.84 0.78
C ARG A 45 10.67 -15.06 -0.05
N SER A 46 9.53 -14.95 -0.73
CA SER A 46 9.04 -15.98 -1.65
C SER A 46 9.94 -16.17 -2.86
N ASP A 47 9.70 -17.26 -3.59
CA ASP A 47 10.41 -17.52 -4.84
C ASP A 47 10.08 -16.49 -5.92
N GLU A 48 8.87 -15.91 -5.93
CA GLU A 48 8.47 -14.82 -6.82
C GLU A 48 9.33 -13.56 -6.56
N SER A 49 9.41 -13.12 -5.29
CA SER A 49 10.27 -12.01 -4.88
C SER A 49 11.74 -12.24 -5.24
N ARG A 50 12.24 -13.47 -5.09
CA ARG A 50 13.61 -13.84 -5.46
C ARG A 50 13.80 -13.80 -6.98
N ALA A 51 12.85 -14.30 -7.75
CA ALA A 51 12.88 -14.29 -9.21
C ALA A 51 12.92 -12.85 -9.75
N LEU A 52 12.08 -11.95 -9.21
CA LEU A 52 12.09 -10.52 -9.56
C LEU A 52 13.43 -9.86 -9.20
N SER A 53 14.00 -10.16 -8.03
CA SER A 53 15.33 -9.65 -7.64
C SER A 53 16.43 -10.07 -8.62
N VAL A 54 16.42 -11.34 -9.05
CA VAL A 54 17.36 -11.84 -10.07
C VAL A 54 17.12 -11.16 -11.42
N TYR A 55 15.86 -11.03 -11.85
CA TYR A 55 15.47 -10.38 -13.10
C TYR A 55 15.97 -8.94 -13.16
N PHE A 56 15.64 -8.11 -12.16
CA PHE A 56 16.04 -6.70 -12.15
C PHE A 56 17.55 -6.52 -12.00
N ARG A 57 18.25 -7.42 -11.29
CA ARG A 57 19.72 -7.40 -11.25
C ARG A 57 20.34 -7.65 -12.63
N ARG A 58 19.81 -8.63 -13.37
CA ARG A 58 20.28 -8.91 -14.74
C ARG A 58 19.99 -7.75 -15.68
N LEU A 59 18.78 -7.19 -15.63
CA LEU A 59 18.39 -6.03 -16.41
C LEU A 59 19.30 -4.83 -16.12
N GLN A 60 19.56 -4.54 -14.85
CA GLN A 60 20.46 -3.46 -14.46
C GLN A 60 21.87 -3.66 -15.05
N ASN A 61 22.43 -4.86 -14.94
CA ASN A 61 23.77 -5.16 -15.43
C ASN A 61 23.85 -5.01 -16.95
N ASP A 62 22.82 -5.49 -17.66
CA ASP A 62 22.72 -5.34 -19.11
C ASP A 62 22.59 -3.87 -19.52
N LEU A 63 21.72 -3.08 -18.86
CA LEU A 63 21.60 -1.65 -19.13
C LEU A 63 22.91 -0.90 -18.86
N LYS A 64 23.63 -1.22 -17.77
CA LYS A 64 24.95 -0.63 -17.48
C LYS A 64 25.97 -0.98 -18.57
N THR A 65 26.04 -2.25 -18.96
CA THR A 65 26.97 -2.75 -19.98
C THR A 65 26.73 -2.09 -21.34
N ARG A 66 25.46 -1.89 -21.70
CA ARG A 66 25.06 -1.23 -22.96
C ARG A 66 25.15 0.30 -22.90
N GLY A 67 25.57 0.89 -21.78
CA GLY A 67 25.59 2.35 -21.59
C GLY A 67 24.20 2.98 -21.51
N LEU A 68 23.15 2.17 -21.30
CA LEU A 68 21.75 2.60 -21.19
C LEU A 68 21.33 2.92 -19.75
N LEU A 69 22.16 2.59 -18.76
CA LEU A 69 22.00 3.01 -17.38
C LEU A 69 23.31 3.63 -16.89
N ARG A 70 23.31 4.95 -16.75
CA ARG A 70 24.46 5.70 -16.26
C ARG A 70 24.63 5.54 -14.75
N THR A 71 25.89 5.52 -14.33
CA THR A 71 26.29 5.51 -12.92
C THR A 71 27.23 6.67 -12.58
N ASP A 72 27.66 7.43 -13.58
CA ASP A 72 28.51 8.60 -13.44
C ASP A 72 27.67 9.86 -13.20
N GLY A 73 28.28 10.88 -12.56
CA GLY A 73 27.61 12.14 -12.21
C GLY A 73 27.29 13.06 -13.39
N GLY A 74 27.38 12.57 -14.63
CA GLY A 74 27.46 13.39 -15.83
C GLY A 74 28.91 13.73 -16.20
N GLY A 75 29.16 13.97 -17.48
CA GLY A 75 30.45 14.35 -18.04
C GLY A 75 30.29 15.10 -19.37
N PRO A 76 31.37 15.64 -19.97
CA PRO A 76 31.30 16.40 -21.23
C PRO A 76 30.59 15.66 -22.37
N ASP A 77 30.63 14.33 -22.36
CA ASP A 77 29.99 13.45 -23.35
C ASP A 77 28.48 13.25 -23.12
N THR A 78 27.90 14.00 -22.20
CA THR A 78 26.46 13.96 -21.90
C THR A 78 25.70 14.83 -22.88
N THR A 79 25.10 14.22 -23.90
CA THR A 79 24.27 14.88 -24.92
C THR A 79 22.88 15.34 -24.41
N PHE A 80 22.76 15.69 -23.13
CA PHE A 80 21.55 16.34 -22.59
C PHE A 80 21.78 17.84 -22.51
N THR A 81 21.18 18.58 -23.44
CA THR A 81 21.12 20.04 -23.36
C THR A 81 20.01 20.49 -22.41
N ASP A 82 20.08 21.74 -21.95
CA ASP A 82 18.98 22.42 -21.25
C ASP A 82 17.64 22.28 -21.99
N THR A 83 17.68 22.30 -23.32
CA THR A 83 16.53 22.18 -24.22
C THR A 83 15.95 20.76 -24.19
N VAL A 84 16.81 19.73 -24.13
CA VAL A 84 16.35 18.33 -23.94
C VAL A 84 15.71 18.18 -22.56
N LEU A 85 16.34 18.73 -21.52
CA LEU A 85 15.81 18.67 -20.15
C LEU A 85 14.47 19.40 -20.03
N ALA A 86 14.36 20.61 -20.55
CA ALA A 86 13.12 21.40 -20.51
C ALA A 86 11.98 20.68 -21.26
N ARG A 87 12.25 20.15 -22.45
CA ARG A 87 11.27 19.37 -23.22
C ARG A 87 10.80 18.13 -22.47
N ASN A 88 11.72 17.37 -21.88
CA ASN A 88 11.38 16.16 -21.12
C ASN A 88 10.63 16.52 -19.83
N PHE A 89 11.05 17.57 -19.13
CA PHE A 89 10.37 18.07 -17.94
C PHE A 89 8.93 18.48 -18.25
N VAL A 90 8.70 19.26 -19.32
CA VAL A 90 7.35 19.64 -19.74
C VAL A 90 6.50 18.41 -20.05
N ARG A 91 7.07 17.40 -20.71
CA ARG A 91 6.35 16.17 -21.02
C ARG A 91 5.97 15.38 -19.77
N ILE A 92 6.84 15.32 -18.77
CA ILE A 92 6.58 14.62 -17.50
C ILE A 92 5.62 15.42 -16.61
N ALA A 93 5.80 16.75 -16.55
CA ALA A 93 5.07 17.60 -15.62
C ALA A 93 3.66 17.97 -16.10
N LEU A 94 3.44 17.99 -17.42
CA LEU A 94 2.17 18.41 -18.03
C LEU A 94 1.39 17.27 -18.69
N PHE A 95 1.89 16.03 -18.66
CA PHE A 95 1.16 14.90 -19.22
C PHE A 95 1.16 13.73 -18.24
N ASP A 96 -0.02 13.17 -18.00
CA ASP A 96 -0.15 11.90 -17.31
C ASP A 96 0.21 10.77 -18.28
N GLU A 97 0.93 9.76 -17.79
CA GLU A 97 1.31 8.59 -18.58
C GLU A 97 0.17 7.57 -18.72
N PHE A 98 -0.75 7.57 -17.75
CA PHE A 98 -1.82 6.58 -17.66
C PHE A 98 -3.18 7.24 -17.44
N VAL A 99 -4.20 6.70 -18.09
CA VAL A 99 -5.60 7.03 -17.83
C VAL A 99 -6.27 5.87 -17.11
N MET A 100 -7.07 6.18 -16.09
CA MET A 100 -7.92 5.17 -15.44
C MET A 100 -9.06 4.79 -16.39
N THR A 101 -9.21 3.50 -16.63
CA THR A 101 -10.29 2.90 -17.43
C THR A 101 -11.05 1.87 -16.58
N PRO A 102 -12.25 1.44 -16.98
CA PRO A 102 -12.98 0.38 -16.28
C PRO A 102 -12.18 -0.94 -16.15
N THR A 103 -11.19 -1.15 -17.01
CA THR A 103 -10.32 -2.34 -17.03
C THR A 103 -8.94 -2.09 -16.42
N GLY A 104 -8.72 -0.95 -15.76
CA GLY A 104 -7.45 -0.57 -15.12
C GLY A 104 -6.73 0.60 -15.78
N LEU A 105 -5.44 0.73 -15.55
CA LEU A 105 -4.62 1.82 -16.12
C LEU A 105 -4.24 1.51 -17.58
N ARG A 106 -4.53 2.44 -18.49
CA ARG A 106 -4.06 2.40 -19.88
C ARG A 106 -3.00 3.45 -20.10
N ALA A 107 -1.85 3.06 -20.67
CA ALA A 107 -0.82 4.00 -21.07
C ALA A 107 -1.36 4.92 -22.19
N GLN A 108 -1.58 6.19 -21.87
CA GLN A 108 -2.03 7.21 -22.82
C GLN A 108 -1.62 8.59 -22.31
N PRO A 109 -0.82 9.35 -23.09
CA PRO A 109 -0.51 10.73 -22.75
C PRO A 109 -1.77 11.60 -22.72
N THR A 110 -2.11 12.14 -21.56
CA THR A 110 -3.20 13.12 -21.40
C THR A 110 -2.71 14.36 -20.71
N VAL A 111 -3.18 15.54 -21.15
CA VAL A 111 -2.79 16.82 -20.53
C VAL A 111 -3.18 16.82 -19.06
N SER A 112 -2.19 17.01 -18.20
CA SER A 112 -2.33 17.08 -16.75
C SER A 112 -2.36 18.53 -16.27
N ARG A 113 -3.08 18.79 -15.19
CA ARG A 113 -3.04 20.09 -14.50
C ARG A 113 -1.91 20.05 -13.49
N LEU A 114 -0.99 21.02 -13.56
CA LEU A 114 0.06 21.16 -12.55
C LEU A 114 -0.55 21.29 -11.16
N ARG A 115 -0.16 20.39 -10.27
CA ARG A 115 -0.47 20.46 -8.83
C ARG A 115 0.80 20.76 -8.09
N ARG A 116 0.84 21.92 -7.45
CA ARG A 116 1.98 22.35 -6.66
C ARG A 116 1.76 22.02 -5.19
N TRP A 117 2.82 21.58 -4.53
CA TRP A 117 2.86 21.48 -3.08
C TRP A 117 3.07 22.88 -2.49
N GLU A 118 2.06 23.40 -1.81
CA GLU A 118 2.17 24.68 -1.09
C GLU A 118 2.71 24.49 0.33
N GLN A 119 2.42 23.35 0.96
CA GLN A 119 2.92 23.00 2.29
C GLN A 119 4.29 22.31 2.22
N PRO A 120 5.10 22.36 3.30
CA PRO A 120 6.31 21.56 3.40
C PRO A 120 6.04 20.06 3.16
N VAL A 121 6.93 19.40 2.42
CA VAL A 121 6.83 17.96 2.15
C VAL A 121 7.61 17.20 3.21
N LYS A 122 6.91 16.33 3.94
CA LYS A 122 7.42 15.52 5.04
C LYS A 122 7.43 14.07 4.60
N PHE A 123 8.63 13.59 4.27
CA PHE A 123 8.88 12.24 3.78
C PHE A 123 9.03 11.25 4.94
N THR A 124 8.41 10.09 4.84
CA THR A 124 8.76 8.91 5.65
C THR A 124 9.04 7.72 4.72
N VAL A 125 9.90 6.80 5.17
CA VAL A 125 10.18 5.55 4.45
C VAL A 125 9.56 4.40 5.22
N ARG A 126 8.75 3.61 4.52
CA ARG A 126 8.10 2.42 5.08
C ARG A 126 8.66 1.18 4.40
N TYR A 127 9.04 0.21 5.22
CA TYR A 127 9.66 -1.03 4.76
C TYR A 127 8.74 -2.21 4.97
N GLY A 128 8.65 -3.06 3.95
CA GLY A 128 8.01 -4.35 4.03
C GLY A 128 8.74 -5.31 4.97
N ALA A 129 8.03 -6.30 5.51
CA ALA A 129 8.55 -7.23 6.50
C ALA A 129 9.67 -8.13 5.96
N THR A 130 9.72 -8.33 4.65
CA THR A 130 10.73 -9.15 4.00
C THR A 130 12.00 -8.38 3.58
N VAL A 131 12.05 -7.06 3.78
CA VAL A 131 13.22 -6.22 3.41
C VAL A 131 14.32 -6.31 4.49
N PRO A 132 15.55 -6.77 4.16
CA PRO A 132 16.64 -6.91 5.13
C PRO A 132 17.15 -5.60 5.74
N GLU A 133 17.54 -5.60 7.02
CA GLU A 133 17.94 -4.40 7.77
C GLU A 133 19.12 -3.63 7.16
N ASN A 134 20.09 -4.34 6.59
CA ASN A 134 21.23 -3.71 5.91
C ASN A 134 20.76 -2.89 4.69
N GLN A 135 19.80 -3.42 3.93
CA GLN A 135 19.19 -2.71 2.82
C GLN A 135 18.38 -1.51 3.32
N ARG A 136 17.59 -1.67 4.40
CA ARG A 136 16.83 -0.55 5.00
C ARG A 136 17.73 0.60 5.42
N THR A 137 18.90 0.29 5.97
CA THR A 137 19.88 1.30 6.38
C THR A 137 20.42 2.06 5.16
N GLU A 138 20.84 1.35 4.12
CA GLU A 138 21.37 1.94 2.89
C GLU A 138 20.32 2.80 2.17
N ASP A 139 19.12 2.25 1.95
CA ASP A 139 18.02 2.94 1.27
C ASP A 139 17.58 4.19 2.04
N SER A 140 17.51 4.13 3.38
CA SER A 140 17.17 5.28 4.21
C SER A 140 18.21 6.41 4.09
N GLN A 141 19.49 6.08 4.00
CA GLN A 141 20.56 7.07 3.80
C GLN A 141 20.46 7.69 2.40
N ASN A 142 20.27 6.86 1.37
CA ASN A 142 20.12 7.30 0.00
C ASN A 142 18.92 8.26 -0.16
N ILE A 143 17.77 7.89 0.40
CA ILE A 143 16.55 8.72 0.35
C ILE A 143 16.77 10.04 1.10
N ARG A 144 17.35 10.01 2.31
CA ARG A 144 17.63 11.24 3.07
C ARG A 144 18.52 12.20 2.28
N ASN A 145 19.60 11.69 1.68
CA ASN A 145 20.50 12.49 0.85
C ASN A 145 19.80 13.06 -0.38
N TYR A 146 18.95 12.25 -1.02
CA TYR A 146 18.15 12.67 -2.16
C TYR A 146 17.16 13.78 -1.78
N VAL A 147 16.41 13.63 -0.69
CA VAL A 147 15.45 14.63 -0.20
C VAL A 147 16.15 15.95 0.14
N SER A 148 17.31 15.91 0.80
CA SER A 148 18.10 17.11 1.08
C SER A 148 18.58 17.82 -0.19
N ARG A 149 19.03 17.06 -1.20
CA ARG A 149 19.41 17.63 -2.50
C ARG A 149 18.18 18.22 -3.20
N LEU A 150 17.06 17.50 -3.21
CA LEU A 150 15.82 17.89 -3.85
C LEU A 150 15.27 19.20 -3.27
N ALA A 151 15.25 19.33 -1.94
CA ALA A 151 14.85 20.56 -1.24
C ALA A 151 15.64 21.77 -1.75
N ARG A 152 16.97 21.64 -1.84
CA ARG A 152 17.86 22.71 -2.28
C ARG A 152 17.64 23.10 -3.75
N VAL A 153 17.50 22.13 -4.64
CA VAL A 153 17.36 22.42 -6.09
C VAL A 153 15.95 22.89 -6.45
N ALA A 154 14.92 22.44 -5.72
CA ALA A 154 13.54 22.85 -5.93
C ALA A 154 13.21 24.18 -5.24
N GLY A 155 13.98 24.59 -4.23
CA GLY A 155 13.68 25.76 -3.42
C GLY A 155 12.41 25.62 -2.58
N HIS A 156 12.02 24.38 -2.25
CA HIS A 156 10.81 24.06 -1.49
C HIS A 156 11.17 23.32 -0.18
N PRO A 157 10.54 23.63 0.97
CA PRO A 157 10.81 22.91 2.21
C PRO A 157 10.48 21.43 2.09
N MET A 158 11.49 20.57 2.22
CA MET A 158 11.35 19.13 2.25
C MET A 158 12.23 18.53 3.34
N SER A 159 11.71 17.57 4.11
CA SER A 159 12.43 16.91 5.19
C SER A 159 11.99 15.47 5.38
N MET A 160 12.82 14.67 6.06
CA MET A 160 12.41 13.38 6.60
C MET A 160 11.68 13.62 7.94
N SER A 161 10.51 13.00 8.14
CA SER A 161 9.76 13.04 9.40
C SER A 161 8.86 11.82 9.53
N ASP A 162 8.97 11.11 10.66
CA ASP A 162 8.00 10.06 11.03
C ASP A 162 6.79 10.63 11.78
N THR A 163 6.82 11.92 12.12
CA THR A 163 5.68 12.64 12.71
C THR A 163 4.89 13.36 11.63
N ASP A 164 3.60 13.03 11.51
CA ASP A 164 2.67 13.63 10.55
C ASP A 164 3.26 13.72 9.11
N PRO A 165 3.73 12.59 8.53
CA PRO A 165 4.23 12.59 7.17
C PRO A 165 3.10 12.86 6.17
N ASN A 166 3.42 13.51 5.06
CA ASN A 166 2.49 13.72 3.95
C ASN A 166 3.02 13.16 2.61
N PHE A 167 4.17 12.48 2.65
CA PHE A 167 4.76 11.79 1.52
C PHE A 167 5.37 10.45 1.99
N HIS A 168 4.90 9.34 1.44
CA HIS A 168 5.33 8.00 1.84
C HIS A 168 6.16 7.36 0.73
N VAL A 169 7.36 6.92 1.06
CA VAL A 169 8.20 6.10 0.18
C VAL A 169 8.11 4.66 0.66
N LEU A 170 7.61 3.77 -0.19
CA LEU A 170 7.42 2.36 0.15
C LEU A 170 8.52 1.53 -0.49
N ILE A 171 9.24 0.75 0.32
CA ILE A 171 10.23 -0.20 -0.15
C ILE A 171 9.76 -1.59 0.25
N LEU A 172 9.31 -2.34 -0.75
CA LEU A 172 8.57 -3.58 -0.62
C LEU A 172 9.17 -4.64 -1.54
N ASN A 173 9.19 -5.90 -1.10
CA ASN A 173 9.27 -7.03 -2.03
C ASN A 173 7.84 -7.41 -2.47
N GLU A 174 7.72 -8.32 -3.44
CA GLU A 174 6.41 -8.74 -3.97
C GLU A 174 5.50 -9.33 -2.88
N ASP A 175 6.11 -10.00 -1.90
CA ASP A 175 5.42 -10.52 -0.71
C ASP A 175 4.77 -9.43 0.14
N ASP A 176 5.40 -8.26 0.22
CA ASP A 176 4.91 -7.15 1.04
C ASP A 176 3.88 -6.30 0.28
N ARG A 177 3.96 -6.28 -1.06
CA ARG A 177 3.11 -5.44 -1.93
C ARG A 177 1.63 -5.79 -1.78
N LEU A 178 1.31 -7.08 -1.66
CA LEU A 178 -0.06 -7.57 -1.48
C LEU A 178 -0.48 -7.37 -0.02
N GLY A 179 -1.11 -6.23 0.27
CA GLY A 179 -1.67 -5.94 1.59
C GLY A 179 -1.05 -4.75 2.32
N PHE A 180 0.01 -4.13 1.78
CA PHE A 180 0.62 -2.95 2.41
C PHE A 180 -0.33 -1.75 2.56
N GLU A 181 -1.42 -1.72 1.79
CA GLU A 181 -2.41 -0.64 1.83
C GLU A 181 -3.04 -0.46 3.22
N SER A 182 -3.18 -1.54 4.02
CA SER A 182 -3.73 -1.44 5.39
C SER A 182 -2.79 -0.73 6.37
N ASP A 183 -1.53 -0.54 6.01
CA ASP A 183 -0.48 -0.01 6.88
C ASP A 183 -0.15 1.48 6.59
N LEU A 184 -0.78 2.08 5.58
CA LEU A 184 -0.63 3.50 5.22
C LEU A 184 -1.53 4.40 6.08
#